data_AF-A0A9X1FY66-F1
#
_entry.id   AF-A0A9X1FY66-F1
#
_cell.length_a   1.000
_cell.length_b   1.000
_cell.length_c   1.000
_cell.angle_alpha   90.00
_cell.angle_beta   90.00
_cell.angle_gamma   90.00
#
_symmetry.space_group_name_H-M   'P 1'
#
loop_
_entity.id
_entity.type
_entity.pdbx_description
1 polymer ?
#
loop_
_entity_poly.entity_id
_entity_poly.type
_entity_poly.pdbx_seq_one_letter_code
_entity_poly.pdbx_strand_id
1 'polypeptide(L)' 'MDAKELHDKTPDQLREELANLKKASFNLRFQQATGQLENPAQIRKARRDAARVKTVLNQKAAQAAASE' A
#
# COMPACT_ATOMS: atom_id res chain seq x y z
N MET A 1 3.92 8.73 3.22
CA MET A 1 3.76 7.41 3.81
C MET A 1 4.87 7.27 4.82
N ASP A 2 4.59 7.77 6.02
CA ASP A 2 5.49 7.68 7.15
C ASP A 2 5.28 6.33 7.85
N ALA A 3 6.38 5.70 8.24
CA ALA A 3 6.33 4.35 8.80
C ALA A 3 5.54 4.29 10.11
N LYS A 4 5.60 5.36 10.93
CA LYS A 4 4.87 5.46 12.20
C LYS A 4 3.35 5.42 12.00
N GLU A 5 2.82 6.20 11.06
CA GLU A 5 1.39 6.24 10.78
C GLU A 5 0.82 4.88 10.30
N LEU A 6 1.63 4.07 9.64
CA LEU A 6 1.24 2.72 9.22
C LEU A 6 1.16 1.74 10.41
N HIS A 7 1.97 1.94 11.45
CA HIS A 7 1.94 1.09 12.64
C HIS A 7 0.75 1.40 13.54
N ASP A 8 0.31 2.65 13.60
CA ASP A 8 -0.81 3.09 14.44
C ASP A 8 -2.19 2.66 13.88
N LYS A 9 -2.30 2.43 12.56
CA LYS A 9 -3.54 1.99 11.91
C LYS A 9 -3.94 0.56 12.28
N THR A 10 -5.24 0.29 12.37
CA THR A 10 -5.72 -1.08 12.65
C THR A 10 -5.49 -2.02 11.46
N PRO A 11 -5.46 -3.36 11.67
CA PRO A 11 -5.31 -4.32 10.57
C PRO A 11 -6.36 -4.16 9.47
N ASP A 12 -7.60 -3.81 9.83
CA ASP A 12 -8.69 -3.61 8.86
C ASP A 12 -8.52 -2.33 8.06
N GLN A 13 -8.11 -1.23 8.70
CA GLN A 13 -7.75 0.01 8.00
C GLN A 13 -6.58 -0.21 7.04
N LEU A 14 -5.58 -1.01 7.42
CA LEU A 14 -4.46 -1.36 6.55
C LEU A 14 -4.91 -2.21 5.35
N ARG A 15 -5.89 -3.10 5.50
CA ARG A 15 -6.46 -3.87 4.39
C ARG A 15 -7.22 -2.98 3.41
N GLU A 16 -7.99 -2.03 3.92
CA GLU A 16 -8.70 -1.05 3.10
C GLU A 16 -7.74 -0.13 2.34
N GLU A 17 -6.72 0.40 3.03
CA GLU A 17 -5.64 1.18 2.42
C GLU A 17 -4.94 0.41 1.29
N LEU A 18 -4.66 -0.87 1.51
CA LEU A 18 -4.07 -1.75 0.51
C LEU A 18 -4.97 -1.92 -0.72
N ALA A 19 -6.28 -2.06 -0.53
CA ALA A 19 -7.24 -2.11 -1.62
C ALA A 19 -7.29 -0.79 -2.41
N ASN A 20 -7.26 0.34 -1.72
CA ASN A 20 -7.24 1.66 -2.33
C ASN A 20 -5.96 1.91 -3.13
N LEU A 21 -4.79 1.55 -2.57
CA LEU A 21 -3.50 1.64 -3.27
C LEU A 21 -3.43 0.74 -4.51
N LYS A 22 -4.05 -0.45 -4.46
CA LYS A 22 -4.16 -1.33 -5.65
C LYS A 22 -5.01 -0.70 -6.74
N LYS A 23 -6.17 -0.13 -6.40
CA LYS A 23 -7.03 0.60 -7.36
C LYS A 23 -6.27 1.79 -7.96
N ALA A 24 -5.60 2.58 -7.13
CA ALA A 24 -4.77 3.70 -7.59
C ALA A 24 -3.65 3.23 -8.54
N SER A 25 -2.94 2.15 -8.22
CA SER A 25 -1.93 1.58 -9.11
C SER A 25 -2.52 1.09 -10.43
N PHE A 26 -3.73 0.55 -10.44
CA PHE A 26 -4.40 0.14 -11.67
C PHE A 26 -4.73 1.36 -12.54
N ASN A 27 -5.32 2.41 -11.94
CA ASN A 27 -5.62 3.65 -12.64
C ASN A 27 -4.36 4.32 -13.21
N LEU A 28 -3.25 4.34 -12.47
CA LEU A 28 -1.99 4.89 -12.97
C LEU A 28 -1.41 4.08 -14.14
N ARG A 29 -1.55 2.75 -14.13
CA ARG A 29 -1.16 1.91 -15.27
C ARG A 29 -2.08 2.12 -16.47
N PHE A 30 -3.36 2.33 -16.22
CA PHE A 30 -4.33 2.66 -17.27
C PHE A 30 -3.99 4.01 -17.91
N GLN A 31 -3.75 5.06 -17.10
CA GLN A 31 -3.27 6.36 -17.58
C GLN A 31 -1.94 6.26 -18.34
N GLN A 32 -1.04 5.37 -17.92
CA GLN A 32 0.19 5.10 -18.64
C GLN A 32 -0.08 4.53 -20.03
N ALA A 33 -1.01 3.59 -20.14
CA ALA A 33 -1.38 2.95 -21.40
C ALA A 33 -2.10 3.92 -22.35
N THR A 34 -2.90 4.87 -21.82
CA THR A 34 -3.58 5.90 -22.61
C THR A 34 -2.69 7.10 -22.95
N GLY A 35 -1.45 7.14 -22.45
CA GLY A 35 -0.51 8.25 -22.69
C GLY A 35 -0.84 9.53 -21.91
N GLN A 36 -1.79 9.48 -20.96
CA GLN A 36 -2.22 10.63 -20.15
C GLN A 36 -1.46 10.74 -18.82
N LEU A 37 -0.43 9.92 -18.60
CA LEU A 37 0.31 9.90 -17.36
C LEU A 37 1.34 11.04 -17.29
N GLU A 38 1.07 12.04 -16.46
CA GLU A 38 1.96 13.17 -16.25
C GLU A 38 3.25 12.81 -15.49
N ASN A 39 3.17 11.86 -14.54
CA ASN A 39 4.29 11.52 -13.67
C ASN A 39 4.48 10.00 -13.47
N PRO A 40 5.42 9.37 -14.20
CA PRO A 40 5.75 7.94 -14.06
C PRO A 40 6.26 7.54 -12.67
N ALA A 41 6.82 8.48 -11.89
CA ALA A 41 7.33 8.18 -10.55
C ALA A 41 6.18 7.80 -9.59
N GLN A 42 4.95 8.24 -9.85
CA GLN A 42 3.78 7.91 -9.04
C GLN A 42 3.47 6.41 -9.04
N ILE A 43 3.67 5.72 -10.17
CA ILE A 43 3.51 4.25 -10.24
C ILE A 43 4.48 3.57 -9.27
N ARG A 44 5.75 4.00 -9.29
CA ARG A 44 6.78 3.42 -8.41
C ARG A 44 6.50 3.76 -6.93
N LYS A 45 5.97 4.94 -6.65
CA LYS A 45 5.54 5.35 -5.30
C LYS A 45 4.38 4.50 -4.80
N ALA A 46 3.29 4.40 -5.56
CA ALA A 46 2.13 3.57 -5.21
C ALA A 46 2.50 2.09 -4.96
N ARG A 47 3.40 1.53 -5.78
CA ARG A 47 3.92 0.17 -5.60
C ARG A 47 4.68 0.00 -4.29
N ARG A 48 5.55 0.95 -3.93
CA ARG A 48 6.32 0.92 -2.68
C ARG A 48 5.41 1.09 -1.46
N ASP A 49 4.42 1.97 -1.56
CA ASP A 49 3.48 2.21 -0.48
C ASP A 49 2.61 0.97 -0.22
N ALA A 50 2.12 0.31 -1.27
CA ALA A 50 1.41 -0.97 -1.12
C ALA A 50 2.28 -2.08 -0.51
N ALA A 51 3.58 -2.12 -0.85
CA ALA A 51 4.52 -3.07 -0.25
C ALA A 51 4.73 -2.80 1.25
N ARG A 52 4.88 -1.53 1.65
CA ARG A 52 5.02 -1.13 3.06
C ARG A 52 3.81 -1.55 3.89
N VAL A 53 2.59 -1.28 3.40
CA VAL A 53 1.35 -1.70 4.07
C VAL A 53 1.31 -3.22 4.26
N LYS A 54 1.68 -3.98 3.23
CA LYS A 54 1.73 -5.45 3.30
C LYS A 54 2.76 -5.94 4.33
N THR A 55 3.91 -5.29 4.41
CA THR A 55 4.94 -5.61 5.42
C THR A 55 4.43 -5.38 6.84
N VAL A 56 3.75 -4.26 7.10
CA VAL A 56 3.19 -3.98 8.44
C VAL A 56 2.09 -4.97 8.81
N LEU A 57 1.22 -5.34 7.86
CA LEU A 57 0.22 -6.39 8.07
C LEU A 57 0.87 -7.72 8.48
N ASN A 58 1.95 -8.12 7.78
CA ASN A 58 2.69 -9.33 8.11
C ASN A 58 3.37 -9.24 9.48
N GLN A 59 3.94 -8.08 9.84
CA GLN A 59 4.54 -7.86 11.15
C GLN A 59 3.50 -7.98 12.28
N LYS A 60 2.31 -7.40 12.10
CA LYS A 60 1.21 -7.53 13.06
C LYS A 60 0.72 -8.98 13.18
N ALA A 61 0.61 -9.69 12.06
CA ALA A 61 0.25 -11.11 12.08
C ALA A 61 1.31 -11.97 12.79
N ALA A 62 2.61 -11.72 12.55
CA ALA A 62 3.70 -12.41 13.23
C ALA A 62 3.74 -12.10 14.73
N GLN A 63 3.45 -10.85 15.15
CA GLN A 63 3.33 -10.49 16.56
C GLN A 63 2.16 -11.23 17.23
N ALA A 64 0.99 -11.29 16.58
CA ALA A 64 -0.17 -12.03 17.09
C ALA A 64 0.14 -13.52 17.27
N ALA A 65 0.84 -14.13 16.31
CA ALA A 65 1.25 -15.54 16.38
C ALA A 65 2.37 -15.82 17.40
N ALA A 66 3.14 -14.82 17.80
CA ALA A 66 4.17 -14.96 18.84
C ALA A 66 3.64 -14.71 20.26
N SER A 67 2.42 -14.15 20.38
CA SER A 67 1.72 -13.94 21.64
C SER A 67 0.78 -15.09 22.04
N GLU A 68 0.74 -16.16 21.24
CA GLU A 68 0.07 -17.44 21.50
C GLU A 68 1.12 -18.51 21.81
#